data_AF-A0A6N9BGU0-F1
#
_entry.id   AF-A0A6N9BGU0-F1
#
_cell.length_a   1.000
_cell.length_b   1.000
_cell.length_c   1.000
_cell.angle_alpha   90.00
_cell.angle_beta   90.00
_cell.angle_gamma   90.00
#
_symmetry.space_group_name_H-M   'P 1'
#
loop_
_entity.id
_entity.type
_entity.pdbx_description
1 polymer ?
#
loop_
_entity_poly.entity_id
_entity_poly.type
_entity_poly.pdbx_seq_one_letter_code
_entity_poly.pdbx_strand_id
1 'polypeptide(L)'
;QGVLEDVRAGLRSPAVKAVGATGGAVDLRLLLGLEAAAEDDLDARPSHHDGEDEHDHDDFESFAVEAGPVEPAALAERIAEAAQDHDVLRIKGFAAVEGKAMRLAVQGVGARTETWYDRPWQAGEEPQTRLVVIGFAGLDREAVARTLGGRCIS
;
A
#
# COMPACT_ATOMS: atom_id res chain seq x y z
N GLN A 1 -15.22 -7.10 -18.25
CA GLN A 1 -14.55 -7.84 -19.34
C GLN A 1 -13.54 -6.98 -20.14
N GLY A 2 -13.42 -5.65 -19.94
CA GLY A 2 -12.55 -4.79 -20.79
C GLY A 2 -11.14 -4.45 -20.27
N VAL A 3 -10.89 -4.46 -18.95
CA VAL A 3 -9.64 -3.91 -18.38
C VAL A 3 -8.37 -4.60 -18.88
N LEU A 4 -8.39 -5.93 -19.09
CA LEU A 4 -7.21 -6.65 -19.56
C LEU A 4 -6.91 -6.37 -21.04
N GLU A 5 -7.93 -6.09 -21.85
CA GLU A 5 -7.75 -5.70 -23.25
C GLU A 5 -7.17 -4.29 -23.35
N ASP A 6 -7.65 -3.36 -22.51
CA ASP A 6 -7.10 -2.01 -22.43
C ASP A 6 -5.62 -2.01 -22.00
N VAL A 7 -5.28 -2.83 -21.00
CA VAL A 7 -3.88 -2.99 -20.56
C VAL A 7 -3.01 -3.56 -21.69
N ARG A 8 -3.50 -4.57 -22.43
CA ARG A 8 -2.76 -5.16 -23.55
C ARG A 8 -2.55 -4.16 -24.69
N ALA A 9 -3.54 -3.32 -24.97
CA ALA A 9 -3.43 -2.26 -25.98
C ALA A 9 -2.37 -1.21 -25.61
N GLY A 10 -2.11 -0.99 -24.32
CA GLY A 10 -1.09 -0.05 -23.82
C GLY A 10 0.34 -0.62 -23.75
N LEU A 11 0.56 -1.89 -24.05
CA LEU A 11 1.89 -2.50 -23.97
C LEU A 11 2.79 -2.00 -25.11
N ARG A 12 3.99 -1.53 -24.75
CA ARG A 12 4.98 -1.01 -25.72
C ARG A 12 5.61 -2.09 -26.61
N SER A 13 5.49 -3.37 -26.23
CA SER A 13 6.05 -4.48 -26.99
C SER A 13 5.08 -5.66 -27.01
N PRO A 14 4.84 -6.28 -28.17
CA PRO A 14 4.02 -7.48 -28.30
C PRO A 14 4.63 -8.71 -27.60
N ALA A 15 5.92 -8.65 -27.21
CA ALA A 15 6.57 -9.70 -26.42
C ALA A 15 6.14 -9.70 -24.94
N VAL A 16 5.53 -8.61 -24.45
CA VAL A 16 5.10 -8.52 -23.05
C VAL A 16 3.78 -9.27 -22.85
N LYS A 17 3.77 -10.26 -21.95
CA LYS A 17 2.58 -11.04 -21.62
C LYS A 17 1.82 -10.40 -20.45
N ALA A 18 0.52 -10.14 -20.63
CA ALA A 18 -0.36 -9.67 -19.56
C ALA A 18 -1.21 -10.81 -18.99
N VAL A 19 -1.15 -10.98 -17.66
CA VAL A 19 -1.92 -11.99 -16.91
C VAL A 19 -2.83 -11.29 -15.92
N GLY A 20 -4.12 -11.67 -15.92
CA GLY A 20 -5.10 -11.17 -14.95
C GLY A 20 -5.05 -11.98 -13.66
N ALA A 21 -5.12 -11.30 -12.51
CA ALA A 21 -5.16 -11.92 -11.19
C ALA A 21 -6.20 -11.21 -10.31
N THR A 22 -6.79 -11.95 -9.37
CA THR A 22 -7.73 -11.40 -8.37
C THR A 22 -7.19 -11.72 -6.99
N GLY A 23 -7.13 -10.73 -6.10
CA GLY A 23 -6.64 -10.91 -4.73
C GLY A 23 -5.19 -11.43 -4.63
N GLY A 24 -4.33 -11.06 -5.60
CA GLY A 24 -2.92 -11.51 -5.62
C GLY A 24 -2.72 -12.99 -5.96
N ALA A 25 -3.77 -13.73 -6.33
CA ALA A 25 -3.66 -15.11 -6.75
C ALA A 25 -2.99 -15.22 -8.13
N VAL A 26 -1.68 -15.49 -8.13
CA VAL A 26 -0.85 -15.74 -9.31
C VAL A 26 -0.09 -17.04 -9.09
N ASP A 27 0.06 -17.87 -10.13
CA ASP A 27 0.91 -19.06 -10.05
C ASP A 27 2.35 -18.63 -9.71
N LEU A 28 2.92 -19.18 -8.64
CA LEU A 28 4.25 -18.81 -8.16
C LEU A 28 5.34 -19.04 -9.22
N ARG A 29 5.20 -20.03 -10.09
CA ARG A 29 6.19 -20.29 -11.15
C ARG A 29 6.21 -19.15 -12.17
N LEU A 30 5.03 -18.60 -12.48
CA LEU A 30 4.92 -17.41 -13.34
C LEU A 30 5.53 -16.18 -12.64
N LEU A 31 5.27 -16.01 -11.35
CA LEU A 31 5.76 -14.87 -10.57
C LEU A 31 7.30 -14.90 -10.40
N LEU A 32 7.87 -16.09 -10.25
CA LEU A 32 9.31 -16.32 -10.12
C LEU A 32 10.05 -16.37 -11.48
N GLY A 33 9.34 -16.33 -12.61
CA GLY A 33 9.95 -16.38 -13.93
C GLY A 33 10.71 -17.67 -14.24
N LEU A 34 10.39 -18.76 -13.54
CA LEU A 34 10.98 -20.08 -13.80
C LEU A 34 10.65 -20.46 -15.25
N GLU A 35 11.68 -20.82 -16.03
CA GLU A 35 11.59 -21.16 -17.47
C GLU A 35 11.34 -19.97 -18.43
N ALA A 36 11.42 -18.71 -17.95
CA ALA A 36 11.20 -17.53 -18.79
C ALA A 36 12.41 -17.12 -19.67
N ALA A 37 13.55 -17.82 -19.56
CA ALA A 37 14.79 -17.57 -20.32
C ALA A 37 15.25 -16.09 -20.30
N ALA A 38 14.86 -15.33 -19.28
CA ALA A 38 15.18 -13.91 -19.16
C ALA A 38 16.69 -13.63 -19.05
N GLU A 39 17.46 -14.65 -18.65
CA GLU A 39 18.93 -14.61 -18.57
C GLU A 39 19.58 -14.54 -19.97
N ASP A 40 18.96 -15.11 -21.00
CA ASP A 40 19.51 -15.19 -22.37
C ASP A 40 19.49 -13.82 -23.11
N ASP A 41 18.75 -12.83 -22.60
CA ASP A 41 18.56 -11.50 -23.19
C ASP A 41 19.13 -10.37 -22.31
N LEU A 42 19.92 -10.72 -21.27
CA LEU A 42 20.50 -9.73 -20.35
C LEU A 42 21.46 -8.76 -21.07
N ASP A 43 22.24 -9.23 -22.04
CA ASP A 43 23.21 -8.42 -22.80
C ASP A 43 22.55 -7.33 -23.68
N ALA A 44 21.28 -7.49 -24.04
CA ALA A 44 20.53 -6.52 -24.84
C ALA A 44 19.84 -5.43 -24.00
N ARG A 45 19.96 -5.51 -22.66
CA ARG A 45 19.23 -4.69 -21.69
C ARG A 45 20.18 -4.04 -20.70
N PRO A 46 20.98 -3.04 -21.12
CA PRO A 46 21.87 -2.33 -20.21
C PRO A 46 21.09 -1.78 -19.02
N SER A 47 21.54 -2.09 -17.81
CA SER A 47 20.90 -1.65 -16.58
C SER A 47 21.32 -0.21 -16.28
N HIS A 48 20.43 0.56 -15.65
CA HIS A 48 20.74 1.92 -15.21
C HIS A 48 21.70 1.95 -14.00
N HIS A 49 22.18 0.79 -13.54
CA HIS A 49 22.86 0.61 -12.26
C HIS A 49 24.39 0.47 -12.38
N ASP A 50 24.97 0.61 -13.57
CA ASP A 50 26.42 0.48 -13.79
C ASP A 50 27.21 1.76 -13.49
N GLY A 51 26.53 2.84 -13.08
CA GLY A 51 27.13 4.05 -12.52
C GLY A 51 26.87 4.10 -11.02
N GLU A 52 27.94 4.10 -10.23
CA GLU A 52 27.87 4.32 -8.78
C GLU A 52 27.45 5.77 -8.50
N ASP A 53 26.16 6.03 -8.36
CA ASP A 53 25.68 7.21 -7.64
C ASP A 53 25.28 6.77 -6.24
N GLU A 54 25.80 7.46 -5.22
CA GLU A 54 25.49 7.23 -3.81
C GLU A 54 23.98 7.38 -3.58
N HIS A 55 23.29 6.27 -3.34
CA HIS A 55 21.87 6.25 -3.06
C HIS A 55 21.62 6.85 -1.66
N ASP A 56 21.07 8.06 -1.63
CA ASP A 56 20.67 8.75 -0.39
C ASP A 56 19.47 8.01 0.23
N HIS A 57 19.67 7.39 1.40
CA HIS A 57 18.67 6.54 2.05
C HIS A 57 17.65 7.31 2.91
N ASP A 58 17.63 8.65 2.84
CA ASP A 58 16.83 9.54 3.69
C ASP A 58 15.52 10.05 3.04
N ASP A 59 15.10 9.50 1.90
CA ASP A 59 13.95 10.02 1.15
C ASP A 59 12.57 9.79 1.82
N PHE A 60 12.47 8.90 2.81
CA PHE A 60 11.19 8.48 3.38
C PHE A 60 11.17 8.50 4.91
N GLU A 61 10.01 8.81 5.47
CA GLU A 61 9.75 8.66 6.90
C GLU A 61 8.48 7.86 7.16
N SER A 62 8.39 7.34 8.39
CA SER A 62 7.19 6.66 8.87
C SER A 62 6.90 7.00 10.32
N PHE A 63 5.62 6.99 10.67
CA PHE A 63 5.14 7.21 12.02
C PHE A 63 3.81 6.50 12.25
N ALA A 64 3.46 6.25 13.50
CA ALA A 64 2.17 5.66 13.85
C ALA A 64 1.15 6.72 14.28
N VAL A 65 -0.11 6.47 13.97
CA VAL A 65 -1.28 7.27 14.34
C VAL A 65 -2.23 6.39 15.11
N GLU A 66 -2.65 6.87 16.27
CA GLU A 66 -3.68 6.25 17.10
C GLU A 66 -4.96 7.07 17.04
N ALA A 67 -6.09 6.41 16.76
CA ALA A 67 -7.42 7.01 16.68
C ALA A 67 -8.46 6.11 17.34
N GLY A 68 -9.59 6.67 17.75
CA GLY A 68 -10.69 5.89 18.33
C GLY A 68 -11.37 4.95 17.31
N PRO A 69 -12.53 4.39 17.68
CA PRO A 69 -13.38 3.65 16.74
C PRO A 69 -13.76 4.52 15.54
N VAL A 70 -13.81 3.91 14.36
CA VAL A 70 -14.10 4.59 13.09
C VAL A 70 -15.15 3.85 12.28
N GLU A 71 -15.84 4.58 11.42
CA GLU A 71 -16.64 4.01 10.34
C GLU A 71 -15.72 3.71 9.13
N PRO A 72 -15.78 2.50 8.53
CA PRO A 72 -14.88 2.09 7.46
C PRO A 72 -14.84 3.01 6.23
N ALA A 73 -16.00 3.49 5.73
CA ALA A 73 -16.03 4.36 4.56
C ALA A 73 -15.41 5.73 4.89
N ALA A 74 -15.74 6.31 6.04
CA ALA A 74 -15.16 7.57 6.52
C ALA A 74 -13.66 7.45 6.79
N LEU A 75 -13.15 6.27 7.19
CA LEU A 75 -11.72 6.04 7.29
C LEU A 75 -11.07 6.01 5.90
N ALA A 76 -11.68 5.32 4.93
CA ALA A 76 -11.16 5.25 3.57
C ALA A 76 -11.09 6.63 2.90
N GLU A 77 -12.10 7.48 3.13
CA GLU A 77 -12.11 8.88 2.68
C GLU A 77 -10.95 9.69 3.29
N ARG A 78 -10.76 9.62 4.61
CA ARG A 78 -9.64 10.30 5.30
C ARG A 78 -8.27 9.82 4.83
N ILE A 79 -8.12 8.53 4.52
CA ILE A 79 -6.88 8.00 3.95
C ILE A 79 -6.65 8.56 2.54
N ALA A 80 -7.70 8.68 1.73
CA ALA A 80 -7.60 9.27 0.40
C ALA A 80 -7.22 10.75 0.45
N GLU A 81 -7.80 11.51 1.38
CA GLU A 81 -7.45 12.91 1.65
C GLU A 81 -5.99 13.04 2.10
N ALA A 82 -5.55 12.24 3.08
CA ALA A 82 -4.16 12.27 3.54
C ALA A 82 -3.15 11.93 2.43
N ALA A 83 -3.51 11.03 1.51
CA ALA A 83 -2.68 10.70 0.36
C ALA A 83 -2.63 11.81 -0.70
N GLN A 84 -3.68 12.63 -0.81
CA GLN A 84 -3.74 13.74 -1.78
C GLN A 84 -3.05 15.00 -1.26
N ASP A 85 -3.25 15.31 0.02
CA ASP A 85 -2.90 16.62 0.57
C ASP A 85 -1.62 16.63 1.41
N HIS A 86 -1.08 15.44 1.74
CA HIS A 86 0.04 15.32 2.68
C HIS A 86 1.13 14.35 2.23
N ASP A 87 1.31 14.11 0.93
CA ASP A 87 2.40 13.27 0.39
C ASP A 87 2.50 11.86 1.02
N VAL A 88 1.37 11.34 1.53
CA VAL A 88 1.29 10.01 2.10
C VAL A 88 1.26 8.98 0.98
N LEU A 89 2.27 8.11 0.96
CA LEU A 89 2.42 7.08 -0.07
C LEU A 89 1.73 5.78 0.32
N ARG A 90 1.77 5.42 1.61
CA ARG A 90 1.20 4.18 2.10
C ARG A 90 0.67 4.33 3.52
N ILE A 91 -0.48 3.72 3.78
CA ILE A 91 -1.03 3.53 5.12
C ILE A 91 -1.30 2.05 5.34
N LYS A 92 -0.95 1.53 6.52
CA LYS A 92 -1.30 0.15 6.89
C LYS A 92 -1.65 0.07 8.36
N GLY A 93 -2.51 -0.87 8.74
CA GLY A 93 -2.76 -1.11 10.15
C GLY A 93 -4.09 -1.77 10.42
N PHE A 94 -4.62 -1.52 11.61
CA PHE A 94 -5.89 -2.05 12.05
C PHE A 94 -6.76 -0.93 12.60
N ALA A 95 -8.06 -1.00 12.32
CA ALA A 95 -9.06 -0.08 12.82
C ALA A 95 -10.06 -0.78 13.72
N ALA A 96 -10.42 -0.12 14.81
CA ALA A 96 -11.59 -0.49 15.61
C ALA A 96 -12.84 0.06 14.93
N VAL A 97 -13.86 -0.77 14.74
CA VAL A 97 -15.13 -0.37 14.13
C VAL A 97 -16.22 -0.39 15.19
N GLU A 98 -16.99 0.68 15.28
CA GLU A 98 -18.06 0.79 16.27
C GLU A 98 -19.08 -0.36 16.12
N GLY A 99 -19.42 -0.99 17.24
CA GLY A 99 -20.33 -2.13 17.28
C GLY A 99 -19.78 -3.43 16.67
N LYS A 100 -18.49 -3.53 16.33
CA LYS A 100 -17.86 -4.75 15.80
C LYS A 100 -16.81 -5.28 16.75
N ALA A 101 -16.95 -6.55 17.13
CA ALA A 101 -15.97 -7.26 17.96
C ALA A 101 -14.75 -7.77 17.16
N MET A 102 -14.48 -7.24 15.97
CA MET A 102 -13.39 -7.66 15.08
C MET A 102 -12.53 -6.47 14.66
N ARG A 103 -11.24 -6.73 14.45
CA ARG A 103 -10.33 -5.75 13.88
C ARG A 103 -10.53 -5.66 12.37
N LEU A 104 -10.60 -4.44 11.84
CA LEU A 104 -10.60 -4.17 10.41
C LEU A 104 -9.16 -3.97 9.96
N ALA A 105 -8.62 -4.84 9.13
CA ALA A 105 -7.33 -4.63 8.49
C ALA A 105 -7.46 -3.54 7.42
N VAL A 106 -6.46 -2.67 7.34
CA VAL A 106 -6.42 -1.52 6.44
C VAL A 106 -5.12 -1.56 5.65
N GLN A 107 -5.22 -1.45 4.33
CA GLN A 107 -4.09 -1.20 3.43
C GLN A 107 -4.43 -0.09 2.44
N GLY A 108 -3.70 1.01 2.51
CA GLY A 108 -3.80 2.14 1.59
C GLY A 108 -2.50 2.31 0.80
N VAL A 109 -2.62 2.50 -0.51
CA VAL A 109 -1.51 2.89 -1.41
C VAL A 109 -1.97 4.08 -2.24
N GLY A 110 -1.38 5.26 -1.97
CA GLY A 110 -1.94 6.54 -2.39
C GLY A 110 -3.41 6.65 -1.96
N ALA A 111 -4.27 7.18 -2.84
CA ALA A 111 -5.69 7.38 -2.56
C ALA A 111 -6.54 6.09 -2.56
N ARG A 112 -5.95 4.92 -2.83
CA ARG A 112 -6.68 3.64 -2.90
C ARG A 112 -6.56 2.92 -1.57
N THR A 113 -7.70 2.61 -0.97
CA THR A 113 -7.79 1.89 0.31
C THR A 113 -8.54 0.58 0.13
N GLU A 114 -7.96 -0.50 0.63
CA GLU A 114 -8.59 -1.80 0.79
C GLU A 114 -8.73 -2.12 2.27
N THR A 115 -9.88 -2.68 2.65
CA THR A 115 -10.15 -3.10 4.03
C THR A 115 -10.85 -4.45 4.06
N TRP A 116 -10.52 -5.27 5.05
CA TRP A 116 -11.22 -6.53 5.33
C TRP A 116 -11.23 -6.82 6.82
N TYR A 117 -12.22 -7.56 7.29
CA TYR A 117 -12.24 -8.03 8.67
C TYR A 117 -11.28 -9.21 8.82
N ASP A 118 -10.33 -9.08 9.75
CA ASP A 118 -9.23 -10.04 9.87
C ASP A 118 -9.48 -11.10 10.96
N ARG A 119 -9.62 -10.69 12.23
CA ARG A 119 -10.01 -11.57 13.34
C ARG A 119 -10.75 -10.82 14.46
N PRO A 120 -11.46 -11.52 15.36
CA PRO A 120 -11.96 -10.93 16.60
C PRO A 120 -10.83 -10.30 17.43
N TRP A 121 -11.17 -9.25 18.18
CA TRP A 121 -10.31 -8.72 19.24
C TRP A 121 -10.12 -9.80 20.32
N GLN A 122 -8.90 -9.97 20.82
CA GLN A 122 -8.59 -10.94 21.87
C GLN A 122 -9.02 -10.43 23.25
N ALA A 123 -9.22 -11.34 24.20
CA ALA A 123 -9.43 -10.96 25.60
C ALA A 123 -8.20 -10.21 26.13
N GLY A 124 -8.39 -8.97 26.60
CA GLY A 124 -7.30 -8.09 27.05
C GLY A 124 -6.65 -7.26 25.95
N GLU A 125 -7.06 -7.42 24.69
CA GLU A 125 -6.68 -6.53 23.59
C GLU A 125 -7.67 -5.37 23.54
N GLU A 126 -7.19 -4.14 23.75
CA GLU A 126 -8.04 -2.95 23.66
C GLU A 126 -8.39 -2.65 22.20
N PRO A 127 -9.68 -2.59 21.82
CA PRO A 127 -10.07 -2.21 20.47
C PRO A 127 -9.66 -0.77 20.16
N GLN A 128 -8.60 -0.62 19.37
CA GLN A 128 -8.01 0.67 19.02
C GLN A 128 -7.69 0.75 17.53
N THR A 129 -7.88 1.91 16.91
CA THR A 129 -7.35 2.17 15.57
C THR A 129 -5.89 2.57 15.66
N ARG A 130 -5.02 1.81 15.00
CA ARG A 130 -3.58 2.08 14.88
C ARG A 130 -3.14 1.91 13.44
N LEU A 131 -2.63 3.00 12.88
CA LEU A 131 -2.21 3.10 11.48
C LEU A 131 -0.74 3.50 11.43
N VAL A 132 0.05 2.84 10.61
CA VAL A 132 1.40 3.25 10.23
C VAL A 132 1.30 3.99 8.91
N VAL A 133 1.77 5.23 8.91
CA VAL A 133 1.85 6.11 7.76
C VAL A 133 3.29 6.09 7.23
N ILE A 134 3.44 6.04 5.91
CA ILE A 134 4.74 6.09 5.22
C ILE A 134 4.62 7.09 4.07
N GLY A 135 5.56 8.02 3.97
CA GLY A 135 5.64 9.01 2.89
C GLY A 135 7.03 9.62 2.78
N PHE A 136 7.17 10.69 2.02
CA PHE A 136 8.46 11.38 1.85
C PHE A 136 8.92 12.07 3.13
N ALA A 137 10.22 12.27 3.29
CA ALA A 137 10.77 13.05 4.39
C ALA A 137 10.21 14.49 4.41
N GLY A 138 9.91 15.01 5.60
CA GLY A 138 9.28 16.32 5.80
C GLY A 138 7.76 16.28 5.96
N LEU A 139 7.19 15.10 6.25
CA LEU A 139 5.76 14.93 6.50
C LEU A 139 5.32 15.77 7.70
N ASP A 140 4.26 16.57 7.52
CA ASP A 140 3.55 17.19 8.65
C ASP A 140 2.73 16.11 9.38
N ARG A 141 3.40 15.41 10.30
CA ARG A 141 2.83 14.29 11.06
C ARG A 141 1.54 14.67 11.78
N GLU A 142 1.49 15.89 12.35
CA GLU A 142 0.34 16.39 13.10
C GLU A 142 -0.83 16.72 12.18
N ALA A 143 -0.58 17.29 10.99
CA ALA A 143 -1.62 17.49 9.99
C ALA A 143 -2.20 16.15 9.52
N VAL A 144 -1.34 15.19 9.17
CA VAL A 144 -1.78 13.85 8.75
C VAL A 144 -2.57 13.15 9.86
N ALA A 145 -2.10 13.19 11.10
CA ALA A 145 -2.82 12.57 12.22
C ALA A 145 -4.19 13.21 12.42
N ARG A 146 -4.31 14.54 12.27
CA ARG A 146 -5.59 15.26 12.34
C ARG A 146 -6.54 14.85 11.22
N THR A 147 -6.05 14.75 9.99
CA THR A 147 -6.81 14.28 8.82
C THR A 147 -7.33 12.86 9.05
N LEU A 148 -6.50 11.98 9.64
CA LEU A 148 -6.90 10.63 10.02
C LEU A 148 -7.82 10.58 11.26
N GLY A 149 -8.06 11.70 11.93
CA GLY A 149 -8.91 11.79 13.13
C GLY A 149 -8.26 11.18 14.38
N GLY A 150 -6.94 11.23 14.47
CA GLY A 150 -6.15 10.65 15.54
C GLY A 150 -5.00 11.56 15.99
N ARG A 151 -4.03 10.95 16.65
CA ARG A 151 -2.81 11.59 17.16
C ARG A 151 -1.59 10.73 16.83
N CYS A 152 -0.44 11.38 16.62
CA CYS A 152 0.81 10.66 16.45
C CYS A 152 1.21 9.91 17.73
N ILE A 153 1.73 8.71 17.53
CA ILE A 153 2.37 7.88 18.54
C ILE A 153 3.70 7.39 17.96
N SER A 154 4.80 7.64 18.69
CA SER A 154 6.22 7.37 18.35
C SER A 154 6.62 7.35 16.86
#